data_AF-A0A1H7J5N5-F1
#
_entry.id   AF-A0A1H7J5N5-F1
#
_cell.length_a   1.000
_cell.length_b   1.000
_cell.length_c   1.000
_cell.angle_alpha   90.00
_cell.angle_beta   90.00
_cell.angle_gamma   90.00
#
_symmetry.space_group_name_H-M   'P 1'
#
loop_
_entity.id
_entity.type
_entity.pdbx_description
1 polymer ?
#
loop_
_entity_poly.entity_id
_entity_poly.type
_entity_poly.pdbx_seq_one_letter_code
_entity_poly.pdbx_strand_id
1 'polypeptide(L)'
;MADFDPENKVWKPSISFRSKSIDVDNGLHIASDIETFPATVADSNSYEDLIGDYKARGFTYIPFPGEMKYYNTEEGWVKEMDVGQIIGQDTTLLTVLRLLKKHPFLLVNHSGTSSVNITQLDGLPRILLPIPYSGELTSRDEFLQYDDIELSLGDLDNYLFHDAKESFPSLVGSFERYADEVSISGDGEFGIITLADVNRRPAKSMVYIVISELVSLLSHKIEHEYPDSEEIFKYLRAPVIGNWYKNSFEDVEIHVAEEMNLVDIMQVIQASDSSFVKECGFESKNDVSKLNSIREIRNRVMHANRSLVYNRRDIDDVLSVIETTKQVIEKME
;
A
#
# COMPACT_ATOMS: atom_id res chain seq x y z
N MET A 1 -26.72 -39.63 -29.80
CA MET A 1 -27.21 -38.26 -30.04
C MET A 1 -28.02 -37.91 -28.81
N ALA A 2 -27.39 -37.21 -27.87
CA ALA A 2 -28.10 -36.68 -26.71
C ALA A 2 -28.83 -35.43 -27.18
N ASP A 3 -30.13 -35.35 -26.90
CA ASP A 3 -30.93 -34.15 -27.13
C ASP A 3 -30.34 -33.01 -26.30
N PHE A 4 -29.72 -32.06 -26.99
CA PHE A 4 -29.23 -30.81 -26.42
C PHE A 4 -30.46 -29.91 -26.28
N ASP A 5 -30.91 -29.66 -25.05
CA ASP A 5 -31.98 -28.70 -24.75
C ASP A 5 -31.35 -27.32 -24.49
N PRO A 6 -31.36 -26.41 -25.48
CA PRO A 6 -30.75 -25.09 -25.35
C PRO A 6 -31.55 -24.13 -24.46
N GLU A 7 -32.78 -24.47 -24.02
CA GLU A 7 -33.68 -23.51 -23.37
C GLU A 7 -33.56 -23.46 -21.83
N ASN A 8 -32.73 -24.29 -21.19
CA ASN A 8 -32.71 -24.42 -19.73
C ASN A 8 -31.39 -24.12 -19.02
N LYS A 9 -30.38 -23.62 -19.73
CA LYS A 9 -29.13 -23.20 -19.09
C LYS A 9 -29.20 -21.73 -18.70
N VAL A 10 -29.85 -21.47 -17.56
CA VAL A 10 -29.73 -20.18 -16.88
C VAL A 10 -28.34 -20.13 -16.26
N TRP A 11 -27.42 -19.47 -16.96
CA TRP A 11 -26.09 -19.17 -16.45
C TRP A 11 -26.21 -18.46 -15.08
N LYS A 12 -25.44 -18.95 -14.10
CA LYS A 12 -25.41 -18.38 -12.76
C LYS A 12 -24.09 -17.62 -12.59
N PRO A 13 -24.11 -16.36 -12.15
CA PRO A 13 -22.91 -15.61 -11.84
C PRO A 13 -21.95 -16.44 -11.00
N SER A 14 -20.72 -16.57 -11.46
CA SER A 14 -19.75 -17.53 -10.93
C SER A 14 -19.36 -17.25 -9.47
N ILE A 15 -19.53 -16.03 -8.96
CA ILE A 15 -19.32 -15.68 -7.55
C ILE A 15 -20.29 -14.54 -7.15
N SER A 16 -20.97 -14.67 -6.01
CA SER A 16 -21.60 -13.50 -5.37
C SER A 16 -20.50 -12.65 -4.73
N PHE A 17 -19.96 -11.72 -5.51
CA PHE A 17 -18.85 -10.88 -5.08
C PHE A 17 -19.39 -9.86 -4.07
N ARG A 18 -19.23 -10.13 -2.78
CA ARG A 18 -19.22 -9.05 -1.78
C ARG A 18 -17.84 -8.43 -1.87
N SER A 19 -17.73 -7.26 -2.48
CA SER A 19 -16.53 -6.43 -2.35
C SER A 19 -16.34 -6.19 -0.85
N LYS A 20 -15.38 -6.89 -0.24
CA LYS A 20 -14.69 -6.28 0.88
C LYS A 20 -13.88 -5.20 0.21
N SER A 21 -14.30 -3.94 0.35
CA SER A 21 -13.59 -2.76 -0.17
C SER A 21 -12.10 -3.05 -0.12
N ILE A 22 -11.41 -3.00 -1.26
CA ILE A 22 -9.95 -3.20 -1.23
C ILE A 22 -9.40 -2.07 -0.41
N ASP A 23 -9.06 -2.42 0.80
CA ASP A 23 -8.42 -1.48 1.67
C ASP A 23 -6.92 -1.69 1.51
N VAL A 24 -6.37 -0.94 0.54
CA VAL A 24 -4.92 -0.79 0.41
C VAL A 24 -4.31 -0.14 1.67
N ASP A 25 -5.15 0.44 2.52
CA ASP A 25 -4.79 1.06 3.78
C ASP A 25 -4.87 0.07 4.97
N ASN A 26 -5.46 -1.13 4.81
CA ASN A 26 -5.59 -2.18 5.86
C ASN A 26 -4.27 -2.86 6.30
N GLY A 27 -3.11 -2.30 5.98
CA GLY A 27 -1.83 -2.79 6.50
C GLY A 27 -1.41 -4.19 6.01
N LEU A 28 -2.01 -4.72 4.94
CA LEU A 28 -1.57 -6.00 4.35
C LEU A 28 -0.19 -5.92 3.68
N HIS A 29 0.23 -4.70 3.32
CA HIS A 29 1.51 -4.42 2.71
C HIS A 29 2.19 -3.29 3.47
N ILE A 30 3.30 -3.59 4.12
CA ILE A 30 3.97 -2.69 5.08
C ILE A 30 5.44 -2.45 4.71
N ALA A 31 6.04 -1.46 5.35
CA ALA A 31 7.41 -1.01 5.09
C ALA A 31 8.44 -2.14 5.21
N SER A 32 8.32 -3.00 6.23
CA SER A 32 9.22 -4.13 6.44
C SER A 32 9.18 -5.18 5.32
N ASP A 33 8.13 -5.19 4.48
CA ASP A 33 8.07 -6.10 3.33
C ASP A 33 9.08 -5.73 2.23
N ILE A 34 9.51 -4.46 2.15
CA ILE A 34 10.34 -3.97 1.05
C ILE A 34 11.68 -3.36 1.47
N GLU A 35 11.91 -3.12 2.75
CA GLU A 35 13.18 -2.55 3.21
C GLU A 35 14.39 -3.43 2.90
N THR A 36 15.55 -2.80 2.81
CA THR A 36 16.82 -3.51 2.96
C THR A 36 17.22 -3.50 4.42
N PHE A 37 17.20 -4.68 5.04
CA PHE A 37 17.57 -4.88 6.43
C PHE A 37 18.78 -5.85 6.56
N PRO A 38 19.71 -5.61 7.50
CA PRO A 38 19.84 -4.41 8.31
C PRO A 38 20.50 -3.26 7.52
N ALA A 39 20.14 -2.03 7.89
CA ALA A 39 20.85 -0.82 7.52
C ALA A 39 21.85 -0.48 8.63
N THR A 40 23.11 -0.30 8.26
CA THR A 40 24.14 0.14 9.20
C THR A 40 23.99 1.65 9.41
N VAL A 41 23.69 2.07 10.63
CA VAL A 41 23.64 3.49 10.97
C VAL A 41 25.01 3.97 11.42
N ALA A 42 25.28 5.26 11.22
CA ALA A 42 26.53 5.88 11.64
C ALA A 42 26.27 7.10 12.52
N ASP A 43 27.34 7.65 13.09
CA ASP A 43 27.38 8.98 13.70
C ASP A 43 28.39 9.87 12.96
N SER A 44 28.48 11.14 13.35
CA SER A 44 29.44 12.10 12.77
C SER A 44 30.92 11.67 12.90
N ASN A 45 31.25 10.73 13.77
CA ASN A 45 32.62 10.29 14.02
C ASN A 45 33.00 9.00 13.30
N SER A 46 32.01 8.22 12.82
CA SER A 46 32.21 6.86 12.28
C SER A 46 31.78 6.70 10.81
N TYR A 47 31.03 7.65 10.25
CA TYR A 47 30.46 7.47 8.91
C TYR A 47 31.49 7.31 7.78
N GLU A 48 32.68 7.92 7.92
CA GLU A 48 33.73 7.87 6.89
C GLU A 48 34.20 6.44 6.62
N ASP A 49 34.28 5.62 7.68
CA ASP A 49 34.66 4.21 7.60
C ASP A 49 33.61 3.37 6.84
N LEU A 50 32.35 3.80 6.81
CA LEU A 50 31.24 3.11 6.16
C LEU A 50 31.06 3.47 4.68
N ILE A 51 31.73 4.52 4.18
CA ILE A 51 31.54 5.01 2.80
C ILE A 51 31.87 3.92 1.77
N GLY A 52 32.96 3.19 1.99
CA GLY A 52 33.39 2.11 1.10
C GLY A 52 32.34 1.01 0.99
N ASP A 53 31.83 0.55 2.13
CA ASP A 53 30.86 -0.56 2.21
C ASP A 53 29.51 -0.17 1.61
N TYR A 54 29.02 1.05 1.87
CA TYR A 54 27.78 1.55 1.28
C TYR A 54 27.88 1.65 -0.24
N LYS A 55 28.98 2.20 -0.76
CA LYS A 55 29.22 2.27 -2.20
C LYS A 55 29.31 0.88 -2.83
N ALA A 56 29.98 -0.07 -2.17
CA ALA A 56 30.11 -1.44 -2.66
C ALA A 56 28.75 -2.17 -2.74
N ARG A 57 27.82 -1.84 -1.83
CA ARG A 57 26.43 -2.35 -1.83
C ARG A 57 25.49 -1.57 -2.74
N GLY A 58 25.95 -0.48 -3.36
CA GLY A 58 25.13 0.37 -4.24
C GLY A 58 24.19 1.32 -3.50
N PHE A 59 24.46 1.62 -2.22
CA PHE A 59 23.69 2.59 -1.46
C PHE A 59 24.25 4.02 -1.60
N THR A 60 23.33 4.96 -1.83
CA THR A 60 23.63 6.39 -1.94
C THR A 60 23.62 7.12 -0.59
N TYR A 61 23.00 6.55 0.45
CA TYR A 61 22.72 7.26 1.71
C TYR A 61 23.19 6.48 2.93
N ILE A 62 24.00 7.12 3.78
CA ILE A 62 24.43 6.60 5.09
C ILE A 62 23.69 7.39 6.18
N PRO A 63 22.71 6.79 6.88
CA PRO A 63 21.86 7.51 7.84
C PRO A 63 22.50 7.66 9.22
N PHE A 64 22.29 8.83 9.83
CA PHE A 64 22.70 9.20 11.20
C PHE A 64 21.45 9.56 12.04
N PRO A 65 20.62 8.57 12.42
CA PRO A 65 19.33 8.85 13.06
C PRO A 65 19.49 9.61 14.38
N GLY A 66 20.50 9.30 15.20
CA GLY A 66 20.74 10.01 16.46
C GLY A 66 21.09 11.49 16.32
N GLU A 67 21.54 11.92 15.14
CA GLU A 67 21.85 13.33 14.83
C GLU A 67 20.87 13.95 13.83
N MET A 68 19.81 13.22 13.43
CA MET A 68 18.88 13.61 12.36
C MET A 68 19.60 14.07 11.08
N LYS A 69 20.62 13.31 10.66
CA LYS A 69 21.43 13.61 9.48
C LYS A 69 21.64 12.37 8.61
N TYR A 70 22.19 12.57 7.42
CA TYR A 70 22.72 11.50 6.60
C TYR A 70 23.85 12.00 5.70
N TYR A 71 24.77 11.11 5.33
CA TYR A 71 25.77 11.39 4.32
C TYR A 71 25.36 10.87 2.95
N ASN A 72 25.45 11.72 1.93
CA ASN A 72 25.21 11.34 0.54
C ASN A 72 26.54 10.92 -0.12
N THR A 73 26.66 9.64 -0.48
CA THR A 73 27.91 9.06 -1.01
C THR A 73 28.26 9.53 -2.42
N GLU A 74 27.28 10.04 -3.18
CA GLU A 74 27.46 10.61 -4.52
C GLU A 74 27.88 12.08 -4.47
N GLU A 75 27.25 12.86 -3.60
CA GLU A 75 27.52 14.31 -3.47
C GLU A 75 28.70 14.63 -2.56
N GLY A 76 29.03 13.74 -1.61
CA GLY A 76 30.19 13.88 -0.73
C GLY A 76 29.99 14.84 0.44
N TRP A 77 28.76 15.09 0.89
CA TRP A 77 28.47 15.93 2.05
C TRP A 77 27.32 15.40 2.91
N VAL A 78 27.29 15.84 4.16
CA VAL A 78 26.24 15.55 5.14
C VAL A 78 25.04 16.49 4.92
N LYS A 79 23.82 15.96 5.04
CA LYS A 79 22.56 16.69 4.97
C LYS A 79 21.71 16.41 6.19
N GLU A 80 20.81 17.35 6.50
CA GLU A 80 19.77 17.16 7.50
C GLU A 80 18.73 16.15 7.00
N MET A 81 18.25 15.32 7.92
CA MET A 81 17.19 14.35 7.73
C MET A 81 15.89 14.90 8.33
N ASP A 82 14.79 14.73 7.62
CA ASP A 82 13.47 15.10 8.15
C ASP A 82 12.93 14.01 9.07
N VAL A 83 12.18 14.37 10.12
CA VAL A 83 11.56 13.41 11.05
C VAL A 83 10.66 12.42 10.30
N GLY A 84 9.96 12.88 9.25
CA GLY A 84 9.13 12.03 8.39
C GLY A 84 9.90 11.02 7.53
N GLN A 85 11.25 11.02 7.57
CA GLN A 85 12.06 9.97 6.98
C GLN A 85 12.17 8.74 7.87
N ILE A 86 11.96 8.86 9.18
CA ILE A 86 11.95 7.72 10.09
C ILE A 86 10.52 7.22 10.20
N ILE A 87 10.30 5.95 9.86
CA ILE A 87 8.97 5.33 9.84
C ILE A 87 8.96 4.02 10.63
N GLY A 88 7.79 3.62 11.12
CA GLY A 88 7.61 2.31 11.75
C GLY A 88 7.58 1.18 10.72
N GLN A 89 7.97 -0.03 11.13
CA GLN A 89 7.94 -1.24 10.29
C GLN A 89 6.55 -1.59 9.73
N ASP A 90 5.48 -1.20 10.43
CA ASP A 90 4.07 -1.39 10.09
C ASP A 90 3.49 -0.29 9.18
N THR A 91 4.30 0.70 8.80
CA THR A 91 3.86 1.79 7.90
C THR A 91 3.40 1.23 6.56
N THR A 92 2.17 1.57 6.14
CA THR A 92 1.60 1.04 4.88
C THR A 92 2.45 1.43 3.66
N LEU A 93 2.54 0.53 2.67
CA LEU A 93 3.30 0.82 1.45
C LEU A 93 2.77 2.03 0.67
N LEU A 94 1.48 2.33 0.76
CA LEU A 94 0.92 3.56 0.17
C LEU A 94 1.51 4.81 0.83
N THR A 95 1.66 4.79 2.15
CA THR A 95 2.32 5.87 2.91
C THR A 95 3.80 5.95 2.56
N VAL A 96 4.49 4.81 2.44
CA VAL A 96 5.89 4.74 1.98
C VAL A 96 6.07 5.42 0.62
N LEU A 97 5.19 5.13 -0.36
CA LEU A 97 5.24 5.79 -1.68
C LEU A 97 5.08 7.31 -1.57
N ARG A 98 4.12 7.78 -0.76
CA ARG A 98 3.89 9.23 -0.53
C ARG A 98 5.10 9.92 0.10
N LEU A 99 5.78 9.24 1.03
CA LEU A 99 6.97 9.76 1.70
C LEU A 99 8.20 9.75 0.76
N LEU A 100 8.42 8.68 -0.01
CA LEU A 100 9.52 8.58 -0.99
C LEU A 100 9.42 9.61 -2.13
N LYS A 101 8.23 10.15 -2.39
CA LYS A 101 8.09 11.31 -3.28
C LYS A 101 8.89 12.52 -2.74
N LYS A 102 8.80 12.76 -1.44
CA LYS A 102 9.40 13.92 -0.76
C LYS A 102 10.84 13.64 -0.36
N HIS A 103 11.13 12.44 0.12
CA HIS A 103 12.42 12.10 0.74
C HIS A 103 13.28 11.18 -0.15
N PRO A 104 14.63 11.29 -0.07
CA PRO A 104 15.55 10.43 -0.84
C PRO A 104 15.52 8.96 -0.46
N PHE A 105 15.26 8.68 0.81
CA PHE A 105 15.11 7.35 1.38
C PHE A 105 14.26 7.49 2.64
N LEU A 106 13.77 6.36 3.13
CA LEU A 106 13.15 6.24 4.44
C LEU A 106 13.97 5.26 5.29
N LEU A 107 14.02 5.53 6.58
CA LEU A 107 14.63 4.68 7.60
C LEU A 107 13.50 3.98 8.34
N VAL A 108 13.51 2.66 8.33
CA VAL A 108 12.52 1.86 9.04
C VAL A 108 13.07 1.55 10.41
N ASN A 109 12.39 2.00 11.45
CA ASN A 109 12.79 1.74 12.82
C ASN A 109 12.12 0.46 13.35
N HIS A 110 12.93 -0.53 13.73
CA HIS A 110 12.46 -1.78 14.36
C HIS A 110 12.46 -1.72 15.89
N SER A 111 13.13 -0.74 16.50
CA SER A 111 13.14 -0.56 17.95
C SER A 111 11.95 0.24 18.47
N GLY A 112 11.28 1.00 17.60
CA GLY A 112 10.02 1.62 17.93
C GLY A 112 9.01 0.54 18.33
N THR A 113 8.53 0.59 19.58
CA THR A 113 7.46 -0.30 20.02
C THR A 113 6.28 -0.12 19.07
N SER A 114 6.04 -1.12 18.21
CA SER A 114 4.88 -1.15 17.30
C SER A 114 3.56 -1.14 18.07
N SER A 115 3.63 -1.37 19.39
CA SER A 115 2.53 -1.29 20.31
C SER A 115 2.69 -0.21 21.38
N VAL A 116 1.59 0.43 21.73
CA VAL A 116 1.44 1.24 22.94
C VAL A 116 0.56 0.52 23.94
N ASN A 117 0.92 0.60 25.21
CA ASN A 117 0.08 0.11 26.28
C ASN A 117 -0.86 1.24 26.69
N ILE A 118 -2.16 1.00 26.59
CA ILE A 118 -3.19 1.96 26.98
C ILE A 118 -3.93 1.39 28.18
N THR A 119 -4.12 2.21 29.19
CA THR A 119 -4.95 1.88 30.35
C THR A 119 -6.06 2.90 30.50
N GLN A 120 -7.17 2.50 31.09
CA GLN A 120 -8.25 3.42 31.46
C GLN A 120 -8.14 3.77 32.93
N LEU A 121 -7.81 5.03 33.23
CA LEU A 121 -7.83 5.56 34.58
C LEU A 121 -8.97 6.56 34.68
N ASP A 122 -9.92 6.30 35.58
CA ASP A 122 -11.14 7.09 35.77
C ASP A 122 -11.98 7.24 34.48
N GLY A 123 -12.00 6.20 33.65
CA GLY A 123 -12.72 6.18 32.37
C GLY A 123 -12.07 7.00 31.25
N LEU A 124 -10.84 7.50 31.46
CA LEU A 124 -10.07 8.20 30.44
C LEU A 124 -8.86 7.36 29.99
N PRO A 125 -8.63 7.21 28.67
CA PRO A 125 -7.49 6.47 28.17
C PRO A 125 -6.20 7.24 28.45
N ARG A 126 -5.17 6.53 28.92
CA ARG A 126 -3.83 7.07 29.17
C ARG A 126 -2.78 6.14 28.57
N ILE A 127 -1.74 6.73 27.98
CA ILE A 127 -0.57 6.01 27.48
C ILE A 127 0.32 5.67 28.67
N LEU A 128 0.66 4.40 28.83
CA LEU A 128 1.70 3.98 29.74
C LEU A 128 3.04 4.00 29.00
N LEU A 129 3.85 5.01 29.31
CA LEU A 129 5.22 5.09 28.81
C LEU A 129 6.07 4.09 29.62
N PRO A 130 6.83 3.20 28.98
CA PRO A 130 7.86 2.46 29.70
C PRO A 130 8.82 3.48 30.29
N ILE A 131 8.95 3.48 31.61
CA ILE A 131 9.91 4.36 32.29
C ILE A 131 11.29 3.99 31.75
N PRO A 132 12.00 4.90 31.04
CA PRO A 132 13.36 4.60 30.63
C PRO A 132 14.16 4.33 31.90
N TYR A 133 14.84 3.19 31.94
CA TYR A 133 15.68 2.77 33.06
C TYR A 133 16.97 3.61 33.11
N SER A 134 16.89 4.92 32.89
CA SER A 134 17.99 5.86 33.07
C SER A 134 17.84 6.45 34.47
N GLY A 135 18.72 6.05 35.40
CA GLY A 135 18.68 6.42 36.82
C GLY A 135 18.83 7.91 37.17
N GLU A 136 18.55 8.83 36.23
CA GLU A 136 18.52 10.27 36.46
C GLU A 136 17.18 10.84 35.97
N LEU A 137 16.23 10.98 36.90
CA LEU A 137 14.93 11.61 36.69
C LEU A 137 15.10 13.14 36.58
N THR A 138 14.95 13.71 35.39
CA THR A 138 14.73 15.15 35.20
C THR A 138 13.26 15.52 35.40
N SER A 139 13.03 16.45 36.33
CA SER A 139 11.79 17.14 36.72
C SER A 139 10.55 16.31 37.03
N ARG A 140 10.23 16.31 38.33
CA ARG A 140 9.29 15.51 39.11
C ARG A 140 7.81 15.94 38.99
N ASP A 141 7.49 16.94 38.16
CA ASP A 141 6.20 17.63 38.22
C ASP A 141 5.14 17.11 37.23
N GLU A 142 5.50 16.30 36.22
CA GLU A 142 4.54 15.61 35.33
C GLU A 142 4.48 14.09 35.52
N PHE A 143 5.40 13.50 36.30
CA PHE A 143 5.39 12.09 36.63
C PHE A 143 4.64 11.86 37.94
N LEU A 144 3.45 11.28 37.84
CA LEU A 144 2.69 10.77 38.98
C LEU A 144 3.62 9.91 39.87
N GLN A 145 3.68 10.24 41.15
CA GLN A 145 4.44 9.50 42.15
C GLN A 145 3.92 8.06 42.21
N TYR A 146 4.71 7.12 41.70
CA TYR A 146 4.41 5.69 41.66
C TYR A 146 4.51 4.99 43.03
N ASP A 147 4.92 5.70 44.08
CA ASP A 147 5.16 5.08 45.40
C ASP A 147 3.87 4.66 46.14
N ASP A 148 2.70 5.20 45.77
CA ASP A 148 1.38 4.75 46.28
C ASP A 148 0.58 3.96 45.23
N ILE A 149 1.19 3.67 44.08
CA ILE A 149 0.61 2.86 43.00
C ILE A 149 0.98 1.38 43.26
N GLU A 150 0.46 0.83 44.36
CA GLU A 150 -0.01 -0.57 44.37
C GLU A 150 -1.33 -0.66 43.56
N LEU A 151 -1.45 0.08 42.45
CA LEU A 151 -2.54 -0.11 41.52
C LEU A 151 -2.34 -1.49 40.94
N SER A 152 -3.29 -2.37 41.26
CA SER A 152 -3.90 -3.26 40.27
C SER A 152 -3.91 -2.50 38.93
N LEU A 153 -2.85 -2.65 38.15
CA LEU A 153 -2.84 -2.28 36.75
C LEU A 153 -4.03 -3.03 36.20
N GLY A 154 -5.14 -2.31 36.00
CA GLY A 154 -6.32 -2.87 35.37
C GLY A 154 -5.94 -3.42 34.00
N ASP A 155 -6.89 -4.06 33.33
CA ASP A 155 -6.67 -4.67 32.02
C ASP A 155 -5.84 -3.73 31.12
N LEU A 156 -4.59 -4.15 30.91
CA LEU A 156 -3.59 -3.43 30.13
C LEU A 156 -3.81 -3.84 28.70
N ASP A 157 -4.43 -2.97 27.93
CA ASP A 157 -4.69 -3.24 26.53
C ASP A 157 -3.48 -2.78 25.71
N ASN A 158 -2.88 -3.73 25.02
CA ASN A 158 -1.80 -3.49 24.08
C ASN A 158 -2.40 -3.22 22.70
N TYR A 159 -2.19 -2.02 22.17
CA TYR A 159 -2.67 -1.63 20.86
C TYR A 159 -1.48 -1.44 19.92
N LEU A 160 -1.58 -1.90 18.67
CA LEU A 160 -0.67 -1.41 17.65
C LEU A 160 -0.83 0.11 17.51
N PHE A 161 0.24 0.80 17.17
CA PHE A 161 0.25 2.27 17.17
C PHE A 161 -0.79 2.86 16.21
N HIS A 162 -1.02 2.23 15.05
CA HIS A 162 -2.04 2.66 14.10
C HIS A 162 -3.46 2.46 14.67
N ASP A 163 -3.76 1.27 15.22
CA ASP A 163 -5.04 0.94 15.87
C ASP A 163 -5.32 1.88 17.05
N ALA A 164 -4.26 2.23 17.80
CA ALA A 164 -4.33 3.16 18.91
C ALA A 164 -4.71 4.57 18.48
N LYS A 165 -4.15 5.07 17.36
CA LYS A 165 -4.50 6.38 16.82
C LYS A 165 -5.96 6.45 16.38
N GLU A 166 -6.45 5.40 15.74
CA GLU A 166 -7.84 5.30 15.32
C GLU A 166 -8.80 5.17 16.51
N SER A 167 -8.47 4.29 17.45
CA SER A 167 -9.28 4.00 18.65
C SER A 167 -9.27 5.12 19.68
N PHE A 168 -8.18 5.91 19.75
CA PHE A 168 -8.00 6.98 20.73
C PHE A 168 -7.54 8.30 20.08
N PRO A 169 -8.40 8.97 19.29
CA PRO A 169 -8.04 10.20 18.58
C PRO A 169 -7.56 11.33 19.50
N SER A 170 -8.03 11.38 20.75
CA SER A 170 -7.61 12.37 21.74
C SER A 170 -6.15 12.22 22.20
N LEU A 171 -5.52 11.07 21.97
CA LEU A 171 -4.16 10.77 22.38
C LEU A 171 -3.14 10.87 21.23
N VAL A 172 -3.57 11.18 20.00
CA VAL A 172 -2.68 11.23 18.81
C VAL A 172 -1.44 12.10 19.03
N GLY A 173 -1.59 13.29 19.59
CA GLY A 173 -0.44 14.17 19.87
C GLY A 173 0.51 13.65 20.97
N SER A 174 0.04 12.75 21.83
CA SER A 174 0.88 12.09 22.83
C SER A 174 1.57 10.85 22.24
N PHE A 175 0.88 10.10 21.37
CA PHE A 175 1.48 9.02 20.60
C PHE A 175 2.64 9.55 19.75
N GLU A 176 2.44 10.66 19.03
CA GLU A 176 3.46 11.26 18.17
C GLU A 176 4.69 11.71 18.96
N ARG A 177 4.51 12.41 20.09
CA ARG A 177 5.62 12.77 20.99
C ARG A 177 6.38 11.55 21.50
N TYR A 178 5.68 10.51 21.92
CA TYR A 178 6.31 9.28 22.40
C TYR A 178 7.11 8.58 21.28
N ALA A 179 6.56 8.51 20.07
CA ALA A 179 7.27 7.93 18.93
C ALA A 179 8.54 8.73 18.59
N ASP A 180 8.49 10.06 18.68
CA ASP A 180 9.66 10.93 18.50
C ASP A 180 10.72 10.64 19.58
N GLU A 181 10.32 10.56 20.85
CA GLU A 181 11.25 10.30 21.98
C GLU A 181 11.92 8.92 21.90
N VAL A 182 11.16 7.87 21.57
CA VAL A 182 11.68 6.49 21.46
C VAL A 182 12.53 6.30 20.20
N SER A 183 12.23 7.02 19.11
CA SER A 183 12.98 6.87 17.85
C SER A 183 14.39 7.45 17.89
N ILE A 184 14.70 8.30 18.88
CA ILE A 184 15.99 9.01 18.97
C ILE A 184 17.05 8.23 19.74
N SER A 185 16.69 7.21 20.55
CA SER A 185 17.69 6.36 21.20
C SER A 185 18.38 5.48 20.16
N GLY A 186 19.55 5.91 19.68
CA GLY A 186 20.27 5.42 18.50
C GLY A 186 20.76 3.97 18.50
N ASP A 187 20.28 3.14 19.42
CA ASP A 187 20.61 1.70 19.52
C ASP A 187 19.61 0.81 18.75
N GLY A 188 18.71 1.39 17.97
CA GLY A 188 17.70 0.65 17.22
C GLY A 188 18.26 -0.15 16.03
N GLU A 189 17.65 -1.30 15.74
CA GLU A 189 17.85 -1.98 14.46
C GLU A 189 17.07 -1.23 13.39
N PHE A 190 17.76 -0.76 12.35
CA PHE A 190 17.14 0.00 11.26
C PHE A 190 17.14 -0.79 9.96
N GLY A 191 16.09 -0.60 9.16
CA GLY A 191 16.08 -0.89 7.73
C GLY A 191 16.13 0.40 6.91
N ILE A 192 16.44 0.28 5.61
CA ILE A 192 16.42 1.41 4.67
C ILE A 192 15.55 1.08 3.47
N ILE A 193 14.65 2.00 3.11
CA ILE A 193 13.86 1.94 1.88
C ILE A 193 14.32 3.06 0.96
N THR A 194 14.71 2.67 -0.25
CA THR A 194 15.06 3.58 -1.35
C THR A 194 14.04 3.47 -2.48
N LEU A 195 14.20 4.31 -3.52
CA LEU A 195 13.39 4.21 -4.72
C LEU A 195 13.48 2.81 -5.39
N ALA A 196 14.64 2.15 -5.32
CA ALA A 196 14.83 0.83 -5.91
C ALA A 196 13.96 -0.24 -5.25
N ASP A 197 13.69 -0.10 -3.95
CA ASP A 197 12.95 -1.07 -3.16
C ASP A 197 11.45 -1.10 -3.51
N VAL A 198 10.91 0.00 -4.05
CA VAL A 198 9.55 0.06 -4.63
C VAL A 198 9.38 -0.91 -5.80
N ASN A 199 10.47 -1.36 -6.43
CA ASN A 199 10.41 -2.35 -7.51
C ASN A 199 10.33 -3.80 -7.01
N ARG A 200 10.41 -4.04 -5.70
CA ARG A 200 10.28 -5.37 -5.12
C ARG A 200 8.87 -5.92 -5.28
N ARG A 201 8.76 -7.24 -5.17
CA ARG A 201 7.52 -7.98 -5.37
C ARG A 201 6.36 -7.49 -4.47
N PRO A 202 6.54 -7.20 -3.16
CA PRO A 202 5.41 -6.79 -2.32
C PRO A 202 4.75 -5.48 -2.77
N ALA A 203 5.55 -4.45 -3.10
CA ALA A 203 5.02 -3.21 -3.65
C ALA A 203 4.27 -3.41 -4.99
N LYS A 204 4.79 -4.27 -5.87
CA LYS A 204 4.10 -4.66 -7.11
C LYS A 204 2.79 -5.40 -6.83
N SER A 205 2.78 -6.33 -5.88
CA SER A 205 1.58 -7.09 -5.49
C SER A 205 0.48 -6.17 -4.97
N MET A 206 0.82 -5.18 -4.13
CA MET A 206 -0.14 -4.18 -3.65
C MET A 206 -0.86 -3.48 -4.82
N VAL A 207 -0.10 -2.99 -5.80
CA VAL A 207 -0.68 -2.33 -6.98
C VAL A 207 -1.48 -3.31 -7.84
N TYR A 208 -1.02 -4.56 -7.96
CA TYR A 208 -1.72 -5.61 -8.72
C TYR A 208 -3.12 -5.88 -8.17
N ILE A 209 -3.25 -6.00 -6.84
CA ILE A 209 -4.52 -6.29 -6.17
C ILE A 209 -5.55 -5.21 -6.51
N VAL A 210 -5.16 -3.94 -6.37
CA VAL A 210 -6.04 -2.80 -6.66
C VAL A 210 -6.54 -2.80 -8.09
N ILE A 211 -5.64 -3.01 -9.06
CA ILE A 211 -6.00 -3.03 -10.47
C ILE A 211 -6.86 -4.26 -10.82
N SER A 212 -6.58 -5.42 -10.22
CA SER A 212 -7.27 -6.67 -10.54
C SER A 212 -8.73 -6.63 -10.13
N GLU A 213 -9.03 -6.02 -8.98
CA GLU A 213 -10.43 -5.83 -8.57
C GLU A 213 -11.18 -4.93 -9.53
N LEU A 214 -10.61 -3.80 -9.95
CA LEU A 214 -11.25 -2.93 -10.94
C LEU A 214 -11.57 -3.70 -12.22
N VAL A 215 -10.61 -4.48 -12.73
CA VAL A 215 -10.82 -5.31 -13.91
C VAL A 215 -11.94 -6.32 -13.69
N SER A 216 -11.96 -6.97 -12.52
CA SER A 216 -13.00 -7.93 -12.14
C SER A 216 -14.40 -7.28 -12.12
N LEU A 217 -14.53 -6.14 -11.44
CA LEU A 217 -15.79 -5.40 -11.32
C LEU A 217 -16.29 -4.92 -12.70
N LEU A 218 -15.40 -4.37 -13.53
CA LEU A 218 -15.76 -3.95 -14.89
C LEU A 218 -16.19 -5.15 -15.76
N SER A 219 -15.49 -6.28 -15.65
CA SER A 219 -15.85 -7.52 -16.35
C SER A 219 -17.26 -7.98 -15.97
N HIS A 220 -17.59 -8.00 -14.67
CA HIS A 220 -18.92 -8.36 -14.18
C HIS A 220 -20.02 -7.38 -14.60
N LYS A 221 -19.73 -6.07 -14.62
CA LYS A 221 -20.68 -5.08 -15.14
C LYS A 221 -20.99 -5.33 -16.62
N ILE A 222 -19.96 -5.61 -17.43
CA ILE A 222 -20.13 -5.94 -18.86
C ILE A 222 -20.94 -7.21 -19.05
N GLU A 223 -20.63 -8.26 -18.29
CA GLU A 223 -21.37 -9.52 -18.30
C GLU A 223 -22.83 -9.36 -17.89
N HIS A 224 -23.13 -8.49 -16.92
CA HIS A 224 -24.50 -8.21 -16.52
C HIS A 224 -25.29 -7.43 -17.58
N GLU A 225 -24.65 -6.44 -18.21
CA GLU A 225 -25.27 -5.61 -19.26
C GLU A 225 -25.47 -6.38 -20.57
N TYR A 226 -24.53 -7.28 -20.90
CA TYR A 226 -24.55 -8.10 -22.11
C TYR A 226 -24.51 -9.58 -21.74
N PRO A 227 -25.63 -10.20 -21.30
CA PRO A 227 -25.63 -11.62 -20.92
C PRO A 227 -25.29 -12.55 -22.09
N ASP A 228 -25.62 -12.13 -23.32
CA ASP A 228 -25.19 -12.80 -24.54
C ASP A 228 -23.87 -12.20 -25.03
N SER A 229 -22.81 -13.00 -24.95
CA SER A 229 -21.46 -12.64 -25.38
C SER A 229 -21.40 -12.19 -26.85
N GLU A 230 -22.26 -12.71 -27.73
CA GLU A 230 -22.21 -12.38 -29.16
C GLU A 230 -22.57 -10.91 -29.44
N GLU A 231 -23.33 -10.26 -28.56
CA GLU A 231 -23.77 -8.86 -28.72
C GLU A 231 -22.59 -7.87 -28.77
N ILE A 232 -21.50 -8.20 -28.08
CA ILE A 232 -20.31 -7.34 -27.97
C ILE A 232 -19.17 -7.73 -28.92
N PHE A 233 -19.30 -8.82 -29.69
CA PHE A 233 -18.23 -9.29 -30.60
C PHE A 233 -17.75 -8.23 -31.61
N LYS A 234 -18.66 -7.38 -32.08
CA LYS A 234 -18.33 -6.28 -33.00
C LYS A 234 -17.37 -5.25 -32.41
N TYR A 235 -17.19 -5.23 -31.09
CA TYR A 235 -16.25 -4.35 -30.38
C TYR A 235 -14.97 -5.08 -29.95
N LEU A 236 -14.92 -6.40 -30.08
CA LEU A 236 -13.81 -7.22 -29.63
C LEU A 236 -12.85 -7.56 -30.77
N ARG A 237 -11.59 -7.77 -30.41
CA ARG A 237 -10.57 -8.24 -31.35
C ARG A 237 -10.71 -9.75 -31.56
N ALA A 238 -10.46 -10.21 -32.78
CA ALA A 238 -10.55 -11.63 -33.16
C ALA A 238 -9.83 -12.61 -32.22
N PRO A 239 -8.64 -12.31 -31.65
CA PRO A 239 -7.99 -13.22 -30.69
C PRO A 239 -8.80 -13.48 -29.41
N VAL A 240 -9.54 -12.49 -28.91
CA VAL A 240 -10.37 -12.64 -27.70
C VAL A 240 -11.53 -13.58 -27.98
N ILE A 241 -12.23 -13.35 -29.10
CA ILE A 241 -13.33 -14.18 -29.57
C ILE A 241 -12.87 -15.63 -29.80
N GLY A 242 -11.69 -15.81 -30.43
CA GLY A 242 -11.12 -17.13 -30.66
C GLY A 242 -10.75 -17.89 -29.39
N ASN A 243 -10.18 -17.21 -28.39
CA ASN A 243 -9.89 -17.80 -27.08
C ASN A 243 -11.16 -18.19 -26.35
N TRP A 244 -12.17 -17.32 -26.35
CA TRP A 244 -13.47 -17.61 -25.77
C TRP A 244 -14.11 -18.85 -26.40
N TYR A 245 -14.20 -18.92 -27.73
CA TYR A 245 -14.72 -20.13 -28.40
C TYR A 245 -13.97 -21.37 -27.96
N LYS A 246 -12.63 -21.32 -27.94
CA LYS A 246 -11.79 -22.46 -27.54
C LYS A 246 -12.11 -22.93 -26.11
N ASN A 247 -12.23 -22.01 -25.17
CA ASN A 247 -12.45 -22.33 -23.76
C ASN A 247 -13.91 -22.75 -23.49
N SER A 248 -14.88 -22.19 -24.21
CA SER A 248 -16.29 -22.59 -24.15
C SER A 248 -16.55 -24.02 -24.67
N PHE A 249 -15.65 -24.59 -25.49
CA PHE A 249 -15.73 -25.99 -25.93
C PHE A 249 -15.33 -27.00 -24.86
N GLU A 250 -14.74 -26.59 -23.73
CA GLU A 250 -14.28 -27.49 -22.66
C GLU A 250 -15.36 -27.77 -21.60
N ASP A 251 -16.65 -27.71 -21.97
CA ASP A 251 -17.84 -27.86 -21.10
C ASP A 251 -17.93 -26.83 -19.94
N VAL A 252 -17.15 -25.75 -20.01
CA VAL A 252 -17.24 -24.62 -19.07
C VAL A 252 -17.94 -23.46 -19.75
N GLU A 253 -19.10 -23.07 -19.23
CA GLU A 253 -19.78 -21.86 -19.68
C GLU A 253 -19.11 -20.63 -19.08
N ILE A 254 -18.26 -20.00 -19.89
CA ILE A 254 -17.63 -18.72 -19.56
C ILE A 254 -18.24 -17.61 -20.41
N HIS A 255 -18.42 -16.44 -19.80
CA HIS A 255 -18.77 -15.24 -20.54
C HIS A 255 -17.52 -14.67 -21.24
N VAL A 256 -17.66 -14.06 -22.43
CA VAL A 256 -16.51 -13.49 -23.17
C VAL A 256 -15.77 -12.41 -22.38
N ALA A 257 -16.43 -11.79 -21.40
CA ALA A 257 -15.82 -10.80 -20.50
C ALA A 257 -14.62 -11.37 -19.72
N GLU A 258 -14.61 -12.67 -19.38
CA GLU A 258 -13.49 -13.31 -18.69
C GLU A 258 -12.21 -13.36 -19.54
N GLU A 259 -12.33 -13.32 -20.87
CA GLU A 259 -11.21 -13.34 -21.81
C GLU A 259 -10.72 -11.93 -22.19
N MET A 260 -11.44 -10.89 -21.76
CA MET A 260 -11.12 -9.50 -22.12
C MET A 260 -9.92 -8.99 -21.31
N ASN A 261 -9.02 -8.27 -21.98
CA ASN A 261 -8.08 -7.40 -21.26
C ASN A 261 -8.61 -5.97 -21.21
N LEU A 262 -7.91 -5.09 -20.49
CA LEU A 262 -8.30 -3.69 -20.33
C LEU A 262 -8.59 -2.95 -21.64
N VAL A 263 -7.90 -3.27 -22.75
CA VAL A 263 -8.18 -2.61 -24.04
C VAL A 263 -9.54 -3.00 -24.58
N ASP A 264 -9.89 -4.28 -24.47
CA ASP A 264 -11.18 -4.78 -24.92
C ASP A 264 -12.31 -4.25 -24.00
N ILE A 265 -12.08 -4.22 -22.68
CA ILE A 265 -13.00 -3.62 -21.69
C ILE A 265 -13.28 -2.15 -22.02
N MET A 266 -12.23 -1.38 -22.29
CA MET A 266 -12.36 0.02 -22.71
C MET A 266 -13.22 0.16 -23.97
N GLN A 267 -12.97 -0.67 -25.00
CA GLN A 267 -13.69 -0.60 -26.26
C GLN A 267 -15.18 -0.88 -26.10
N VAL A 268 -15.54 -1.90 -25.31
CA VAL A 268 -16.94 -2.22 -25.02
C VAL A 268 -17.61 -1.05 -24.29
N ILE A 269 -17.05 -0.59 -23.16
CA ILE A 269 -17.63 0.51 -22.38
C ILE A 269 -17.78 1.79 -23.21
N GLN A 270 -16.78 2.14 -24.04
CA GLN A 270 -16.85 3.33 -24.89
C GLN A 270 -17.91 3.21 -25.99
N ALA A 271 -18.21 1.99 -26.45
CA ALA A 271 -19.23 1.76 -27.46
C ALA A 271 -20.65 1.74 -26.89
N SER A 272 -20.83 1.37 -25.61
CA SER A 272 -22.10 1.34 -24.88
C SER A 272 -22.77 2.71 -24.73
N ASP A 273 -24.01 2.75 -24.25
CA ASP A 273 -24.70 4.02 -23.99
C ASP A 273 -24.14 4.76 -22.75
N SER A 274 -24.60 5.99 -22.55
CA SER A 274 -24.08 6.86 -21.48
C SER A 274 -24.55 6.47 -20.08
N SER A 275 -25.62 5.69 -19.94
CA SER A 275 -26.04 5.14 -18.63
C SER A 275 -25.03 4.09 -18.20
N PHE A 276 -24.76 3.11 -19.06
CA PHE A 276 -23.83 2.03 -18.73
C PHE A 276 -22.41 2.55 -18.42
N VAL A 277 -21.93 3.55 -19.18
CA VAL A 277 -20.63 4.20 -18.90
C VAL A 277 -20.57 4.75 -17.47
N LYS A 278 -21.65 5.34 -16.97
CA LYS A 278 -21.75 5.84 -15.59
C LYS A 278 -21.84 4.73 -14.57
N GLU A 279 -22.56 3.65 -14.88
CA GLU A 279 -22.64 2.44 -14.04
C GLU A 279 -21.29 1.72 -13.89
N CYS A 280 -20.38 1.91 -14.86
CA CYS A 280 -18.97 1.50 -14.78
C CYS A 280 -18.08 2.50 -14.03
N GLY A 281 -18.64 3.53 -13.38
CA GLY A 281 -17.90 4.50 -12.57
C GLY A 281 -17.24 5.65 -13.36
N PHE A 282 -17.58 5.83 -14.65
CA PHE A 282 -17.00 6.89 -15.49
C PHE A 282 -18.00 8.01 -15.78
N GLU A 283 -17.54 9.27 -15.76
CA GLU A 283 -18.44 10.41 -16.00
C GLU A 283 -18.91 10.52 -17.46
N SER A 284 -18.07 10.04 -18.39
CA SER A 284 -18.31 10.10 -19.82
C SER A 284 -17.46 9.08 -20.59
N LYS A 285 -17.77 8.85 -21.87
CA LYS A 285 -16.98 7.99 -22.76
C LYS A 285 -15.50 8.42 -22.87
N ASN A 286 -15.24 9.72 -22.80
CA ASN A 286 -13.88 10.25 -22.80
C ASN A 286 -13.14 9.90 -21.49
N ASP A 287 -13.87 9.83 -20.38
CA ASP A 287 -13.31 9.52 -19.07
C ASP A 287 -12.77 8.09 -18.98
N VAL A 288 -13.33 7.16 -19.77
CA VAL A 288 -12.85 5.77 -19.92
C VAL A 288 -11.39 5.71 -20.37
N SER A 289 -10.86 6.76 -21.02
CA SER A 289 -9.46 6.83 -21.42
C SER A 289 -8.46 6.78 -20.25
N LYS A 290 -8.91 7.06 -19.01
CA LYS A 290 -8.14 6.86 -17.77
C LYS A 290 -7.64 5.42 -17.60
N LEU A 291 -8.35 4.43 -18.17
CA LEU A 291 -7.91 3.03 -18.15
C LEU A 291 -6.58 2.80 -18.91
N ASN A 292 -6.15 3.72 -19.78
CA ASN A 292 -4.84 3.63 -20.43
C ASN A 292 -3.67 3.69 -19.44
N SER A 293 -3.70 4.63 -18.49
CA SER A 293 -2.62 4.76 -17.48
C SER A 293 -2.61 3.55 -16.54
N ILE A 294 -3.79 3.07 -16.14
CA ILE A 294 -3.96 1.84 -15.36
C ILE A 294 -3.36 0.64 -16.11
N ARG A 295 -3.63 0.51 -17.41
CA ARG A 295 -3.05 -0.55 -18.26
C ARG A 295 -1.52 -0.47 -18.31
N GLU A 296 -0.95 0.71 -18.40
CA GLU A 296 0.51 0.90 -18.44
C GLU A 296 1.18 0.48 -17.13
N ILE A 297 0.61 0.87 -15.98
CA ILE A 297 1.07 0.43 -14.65
C ILE A 297 0.88 -1.08 -14.49
N ARG A 298 -0.28 -1.62 -14.85
CA ARG A 298 -0.55 -3.07 -14.83
C ARG A 298 0.53 -3.85 -15.59
N ASN A 299 0.91 -3.38 -16.77
CA ASN A 299 1.95 -4.02 -17.56
C ASN A 299 3.32 -3.98 -16.86
N ARG A 300 3.68 -2.89 -16.15
CA ARG A 300 4.91 -2.83 -15.35
C ARG A 300 4.88 -3.80 -14.17
N VAL A 301 3.72 -3.95 -13.52
CA VAL A 301 3.52 -4.84 -12.37
C VAL A 301 3.55 -6.32 -12.78
N MET A 302 2.86 -6.69 -13.85
CA MET A 302 2.74 -8.07 -14.34
C MET A 302 4.05 -8.67 -14.85
N HIS A 303 4.95 -7.85 -15.37
CA HIS A 303 6.21 -8.33 -15.93
C HIS A 303 7.33 -8.22 -14.89
N ALA A 304 7.75 -9.37 -14.34
CA ALA A 304 8.76 -9.45 -13.29
C ALA A 304 10.07 -8.71 -13.63
N ASN A 305 10.46 -8.71 -14.91
CA ASN A 305 11.66 -8.05 -15.43
C ASN A 305 11.51 -6.54 -15.71
N ARG A 306 10.33 -5.94 -15.48
CA ARG A 306 10.12 -4.49 -15.65
C ARG A 306 10.10 -3.80 -14.30
N SER A 307 10.75 -2.65 -14.19
CA SER A 307 10.64 -1.82 -13.00
C SER A 307 9.27 -1.14 -12.95
N LEU A 308 8.70 -1.06 -11.75
CA LEU A 308 7.52 -0.25 -11.45
C LEU A 308 7.87 1.24 -11.51
N VAL A 309 9.00 1.62 -10.90
CA VAL A 309 9.53 2.99 -10.86
C VAL A 309 11.01 3.01 -11.26
N TYR A 310 11.38 3.97 -12.11
CA TYR A 310 12.75 4.29 -12.49
C TYR A 310 13.22 5.60 -11.85
N ASN A 311 12.31 6.54 -11.67
CA ASN A 311 12.58 7.84 -11.06
C ASN A 311 11.39 8.24 -10.16
N ARG A 312 11.54 9.32 -9.37
CA ARG A 312 10.50 9.76 -8.43
C ARG A 312 9.20 10.21 -9.09
N ARG A 313 9.21 10.69 -10.34
CA ARG A 313 7.96 11.06 -11.04
C ARG A 313 7.11 9.83 -11.31
N ASP A 314 7.73 8.67 -11.49
CA ASP A 314 6.99 7.43 -11.71
C ASP A 314 6.18 7.03 -10.45
N ILE A 315 6.57 7.49 -9.25
CA ILE A 315 5.76 7.34 -8.03
C ILE A 315 4.44 8.10 -8.18
N ASP A 316 4.44 9.29 -8.80
CA ASP A 316 3.22 10.07 -9.02
C ASP A 316 2.26 9.32 -9.94
N ASP A 317 2.77 8.68 -10.99
CA ASP A 317 1.96 7.85 -11.88
C ASP A 317 1.33 6.66 -11.13
N VAL A 318 2.12 5.97 -10.29
CA VAL A 318 1.63 4.84 -9.49
C VAL A 318 0.54 5.29 -8.52
N LEU A 319 0.79 6.37 -7.75
CA LEU A 319 -0.17 6.92 -6.80
C LEU A 319 -1.45 7.39 -7.51
N SER A 320 -1.31 8.07 -8.64
CA SER A 320 -2.45 8.53 -9.45
C SER A 320 -3.28 7.37 -9.97
N VAL A 321 -2.65 6.25 -10.37
CA VAL A 321 -3.37 5.05 -10.82
C VAL A 321 -4.09 4.36 -9.68
N ILE A 322 -3.47 4.24 -8.49
CA ILE A 322 -4.13 3.68 -7.30
C ILE A 322 -5.37 4.53 -6.97
N GLU A 323 -5.20 5.85 -6.89
CA GLU A 323 -6.29 6.78 -6.55
C GLU A 323 -7.42 6.75 -7.59
N THR A 324 -7.08 6.81 -8.88
CA THR A 324 -8.06 6.73 -9.97
C THR A 324 -8.82 5.40 -9.91
N THR A 325 -8.12 4.31 -9.59
CA THR A 325 -8.74 2.99 -9.48
C THR A 325 -9.73 2.95 -8.32
N LYS A 326 -9.33 3.43 -7.12
CA LYS A 326 -10.22 3.54 -5.96
C LYS A 326 -11.47 4.36 -6.28
N GLN A 327 -11.30 5.54 -6.88
CA GLN A 327 -12.42 6.42 -7.25
C GLN A 327 -13.39 5.78 -8.24
N VAL A 328 -12.91 5.01 -9.23
CA VAL A 328 -13.78 4.30 -10.17
C VAL A 328 -14.54 3.18 -9.47
N ILE A 329 -13.87 2.43 -8.59
CA ILE A 329 -14.50 1.37 -7.78
C ILE A 329 -15.61 1.95 -6.89
N GLU A 330 -15.31 3.01 -6.13
CA GLU A 330 -16.28 3.66 -5.23
C GLU A 330 -17.54 4.18 -5.95
N LYS A 331 -17.43 4.54 -7.23
CA LYS A 331 -18.59 4.99 -8.02
C LYS A 331 -19.44 3.85 -8.60
N MET A 332 -18.93 2.62 -8.60
CA MET A 332 -19.65 1.43 -9.08
C MET A 332 -20.51 0.78 -7.99
N GLU A 333 -20.21 1.07 -6.72
CA GLU A 333 -20.92 0.64 -5.50
C GLU A 333 -22.15 1.51 -5.20
#